data_AF-A0A936SE63-F1
#
_entry.id   AF-A0A936SE63-F1
#
_cell.length_a   1.000
_cell.length_b   1.000
_cell.length_c   1.000
_cell.angle_alpha   90.00
_cell.angle_beta   90.00
_cell.angle_gamma   90.00
#
_symmetry.space_group_name_H-M   'P 1'
#
loop_
_entity.id
_entity.type
_entity.pdbx_description
1 polymer ?
#
loop_
_entity_poly.entity_id
_entity_poly.type
_entity_poly.pdbx_seq_one_letter_code
_entity_poly.pdbx_strand_id
1 'polypeptide(L)'
;MYEPGFYVPQLQALLNTQAGALKRQQLQVGDARYSFAETLIGPASYYSINPKVLLALLELRSGLLSTPNPSPDQLGWALGYQGENGNRRGLQAQIRWAVKELLYAKRDYPQYAALTFADGSSAAPPPGLSLSEYVIARVLAPTTSPDQLPALRQGFLQTYTRLFGDPRVPPSDWPAPAAPFLAWPLEHPAAVTSFFDHSGPFLTRNARSGITTYWGRTETDIAFAYNGHDGWDYAAAPPDLGLAAADGEVVFAGNADDGCATRAVIIDHGNGYRTLYWHLARVDTTIGQHVVRGQPIGVIGSSGCATGPHLHFGVQYLGRNVDPYGWCAATPDPWQQNPAGTASTWLWADRPSPCAAPPPGAIVVDTGSPGFLKAGDSWQSVPVGYGGAALFASSLRGADAFGPLDLRPLTLPSVAVWRPDLPAAGRYRVLAYVPYALSGLEDAVRVRYRVRYHGGEAAIVISGPLYANDWVDLGTYEFDPHDQPTVSLSNLAEAGQRSVWADAVIWLPAT
;
A
#
# COMPACT_ATOMS: atom_id res chain seq x y z
N MET A 1 -12.41 8.85 -10.47
CA MET A 1 -11.30 8.60 -9.52
C MET A 1 -10.31 9.75 -9.62
N TYR A 2 -9.37 9.83 -8.68
CA TYR A 2 -8.23 10.77 -8.57
C TYR A 2 -7.92 11.63 -9.80
N GLU A 3 -7.71 12.91 -9.57
CA GLU A 3 -7.32 13.91 -10.57
C GLU A 3 -5.88 14.37 -10.29
N PRO A 4 -4.88 13.91 -11.06
CA PRO A 4 -3.52 14.42 -10.91
C PRO A 4 -3.47 15.93 -11.17
N GLY A 5 -2.68 16.65 -10.37
CA GLY A 5 -2.45 18.09 -10.57
C GLY A 5 -3.63 19.01 -10.23
N PHE A 6 -4.70 18.50 -9.61
CA PHE A 6 -5.82 19.33 -9.12
C PHE A 6 -5.86 19.35 -7.59
N TYR A 7 -5.00 20.19 -7.01
CA TYR A 7 -4.84 20.33 -5.56
C TYR A 7 -5.35 21.70 -5.06
N VAL A 8 -4.99 22.07 -3.83
CA VAL A 8 -5.43 23.31 -3.18
C VAL A 8 -5.19 24.54 -4.08
N PRO A 9 -4.02 24.74 -4.72
CA PRO A 9 -3.79 25.91 -5.56
C PRO A 9 -4.72 25.96 -6.78
N GLN A 10 -4.88 24.85 -7.49
CA GLN A 10 -5.70 24.78 -8.70
C GLN A 10 -7.19 24.92 -8.37
N LEU A 11 -7.64 24.32 -7.26
CA LEU A 11 -8.98 24.51 -6.76
C LEU A 11 -9.23 25.97 -6.37
N GLN A 12 -8.33 26.60 -5.63
CA GLN A 12 -8.50 28.00 -5.25
C GLN A 12 -8.52 28.91 -6.48
N ALA A 13 -7.66 28.66 -7.48
CA ALA A 13 -7.67 29.37 -8.75
C ALA A 13 -9.01 29.23 -9.47
N LEU A 14 -9.56 28.01 -9.56
CA LEU A 14 -10.90 27.77 -10.09
C LEU A 14 -11.94 28.61 -9.33
N LEU A 15 -11.99 28.50 -8.00
CA LEU A 15 -12.97 29.21 -7.17
C LEU A 15 -12.89 30.73 -7.36
N ASN A 16 -11.69 31.28 -7.57
CA ASN A 16 -11.50 32.71 -7.81
C ASN A 16 -12.23 33.21 -9.08
N THR A 17 -12.33 32.36 -10.11
CA THR A 17 -13.08 32.65 -11.36
C THR A 17 -14.59 32.57 -11.19
N GLN A 18 -15.08 31.94 -10.13
CA GLN A 18 -16.51 31.72 -9.90
C GLN A 18 -17.15 32.89 -9.15
N ALA A 19 -18.45 33.11 -9.37
CA ALA A 19 -19.22 34.16 -8.69
C ALA A 19 -19.51 33.81 -7.21
N GLY A 20 -19.46 32.51 -6.87
CA GLY A 20 -19.86 31.97 -5.58
C GLY A 20 -19.00 32.36 -4.38
N ALA A 21 -19.56 32.13 -3.19
CA ALA A 21 -18.94 32.52 -1.92
C ALA A 21 -17.81 31.57 -1.45
N LEU A 22 -17.69 30.37 -2.02
CA LEU A 22 -16.77 29.34 -1.53
C LEU A 22 -15.30 29.79 -1.46
N LYS A 23 -14.86 30.66 -2.38
CA LYS A 23 -13.49 31.24 -2.39
C LYS A 23 -13.12 32.03 -1.13
N ARG A 24 -14.10 32.46 -0.33
CA ARG A 24 -13.93 33.21 0.92
C ARG A 24 -14.30 32.41 2.17
N GLN A 25 -14.75 31.17 2.02
CA GLN A 25 -15.20 30.37 3.17
C GLN A 25 -14.00 29.88 3.98
N GLN A 26 -14.12 30.02 5.31
CA GLN A 26 -13.13 29.61 6.30
C GLN A 26 -13.82 28.69 7.30
N LEU A 27 -13.45 27.41 7.27
CA LEU A 27 -14.09 26.34 8.02
C LEU A 27 -13.22 25.95 9.22
N GLN A 28 -13.85 25.74 10.37
CA GLN A 28 -13.17 25.24 11.56
C GLN A 28 -13.00 23.72 11.45
N VAL A 29 -11.76 23.22 11.57
CA VAL A 29 -11.47 21.79 11.60
C VAL A 29 -10.56 21.51 12.80
N GLY A 30 -11.12 20.85 13.82
CA GLY A 30 -10.45 20.77 15.12
C GLY A 30 -10.22 22.17 15.69
N ASP A 31 -8.98 22.48 16.05
CA ASP A 31 -8.60 23.77 16.66
C ASP A 31 -8.10 24.82 15.65
N ALA A 32 -8.08 24.49 14.36
CA ALA A 32 -7.58 25.39 13.31
C ALA A 32 -8.66 25.76 12.27
N ARG A 33 -8.43 26.87 11.56
CA ARG A 33 -9.27 27.33 10.44
C ARG A 33 -8.57 27.05 9.12
N TYR A 34 -9.33 26.51 8.18
CA TYR A 34 -8.86 26.16 6.85
C TYR A 34 -9.75 26.81 5.79
N SER A 35 -9.15 27.11 4.64
CA SER A 35 -9.91 27.49 3.46
C SER A 35 -10.85 26.36 3.04
N PHE A 36 -11.88 26.69 2.27
CA PHE A 36 -12.70 25.67 1.63
C PHE A 36 -11.89 24.73 0.75
N ALA A 37 -10.88 25.24 0.03
CA ALA A 37 -10.06 24.41 -0.84
C ALA A 37 -9.31 23.32 -0.07
N GLU A 38 -8.67 23.67 1.05
CA GLU A 38 -8.02 22.69 1.94
C GLU A 38 -9.04 21.70 2.54
N THR A 39 -10.21 22.20 2.95
CA THR A 39 -11.26 21.37 3.56
C THR A 39 -11.87 20.36 2.58
N LEU A 40 -11.88 20.67 1.27
CA LEU A 40 -12.35 19.76 0.22
C LEU A 40 -11.24 18.81 -0.23
N ILE A 41 -10.04 19.32 -0.50
CA ILE A 41 -8.91 18.54 -1.05
C ILE A 41 -8.42 17.50 -0.05
N GLY A 42 -8.37 17.82 1.24
CA GLY A 42 -7.90 16.90 2.28
C GLY A 42 -8.61 15.53 2.26
N PRO A 43 -9.92 15.48 2.59
CA PRO A 43 -10.68 14.22 2.60
C PRO A 43 -10.80 13.61 1.20
N ALA A 44 -10.89 14.42 0.13
CA ALA A 44 -10.92 13.89 -1.23
C ALA A 44 -9.64 13.14 -1.59
N SER A 45 -8.47 13.70 -1.24
CA SER A 45 -7.16 13.08 -1.49
C SER A 45 -6.98 11.79 -0.70
N TYR A 46 -7.39 11.79 0.58
CA TYR A 46 -7.32 10.63 1.46
C TYR A 46 -8.12 9.44 0.94
N TYR A 47 -9.39 9.65 0.56
CA TYR A 47 -10.26 8.59 0.07
C TYR A 47 -10.20 8.40 -1.45
N SER A 48 -9.22 9.01 -2.13
CA SER A 48 -9.03 8.90 -3.60
C SER A 48 -10.23 9.31 -4.44
N ILE A 49 -10.97 10.31 -3.94
CA ILE A 49 -12.12 10.90 -4.60
C ILE A 49 -11.67 12.08 -5.46
N ASN A 50 -12.17 12.14 -6.69
CA ASN A 50 -11.90 13.27 -7.56
C ASN A 50 -12.61 14.52 -6.99
N PRO A 51 -11.89 15.59 -6.61
CA PRO A 51 -12.49 16.79 -6.05
C PRO A 51 -13.47 17.48 -7.01
N LYS A 52 -13.30 17.32 -8.33
CA LYS A 52 -14.23 17.85 -9.34
C LYS A 52 -15.64 17.22 -9.23
N VAL A 53 -15.73 15.96 -8.82
CA VAL A 53 -17.02 15.29 -8.57
C VAL A 53 -17.76 15.98 -7.42
N LEU A 54 -17.06 16.28 -6.32
CA LEU A 54 -17.65 16.99 -5.18
C LEU A 54 -18.11 18.40 -5.57
N LEU A 55 -17.31 19.14 -6.35
CA LEU A 55 -17.69 20.47 -6.83
C LEU A 55 -18.91 20.44 -7.74
N ALA A 56 -19.00 19.47 -8.65
CA ALA A 56 -20.17 19.29 -9.50
C ALA A 56 -21.42 18.93 -8.67
N LEU A 57 -21.30 18.11 -7.63
CA LEU A 57 -22.41 17.81 -6.71
C LEU A 57 -22.84 19.04 -5.91
N LEU A 58 -21.90 19.83 -5.38
CA LEU A 58 -22.19 21.08 -4.65
C LEU A 58 -22.91 22.10 -5.53
N GLU A 59 -22.47 22.23 -6.79
CA GLU A 59 -23.10 23.12 -7.76
C GLU A 59 -24.49 22.61 -8.15
N LEU A 60 -24.64 21.32 -8.45
CA LEU A 60 -25.93 20.72 -8.79
C LEU A 60 -26.97 20.92 -7.67
N ARG A 61 -26.56 20.74 -6.41
CA ARG A 61 -27.48 20.69 -5.28
C ARG A 61 -27.79 22.05 -4.68
N SER A 62 -26.79 22.92 -4.60
CA SER A 62 -26.90 24.15 -3.84
C SER A 62 -26.38 25.37 -4.60
N GLY A 63 -25.89 25.21 -5.83
CA GLY A 63 -25.39 26.31 -6.65
C GLY A 63 -24.23 27.06 -6.01
N LEU A 64 -23.43 26.40 -5.16
CA LEU A 64 -22.46 27.10 -4.30
C LEU A 64 -21.27 27.68 -5.08
N LEU A 65 -21.01 27.22 -6.30
CA LEU A 65 -19.99 27.82 -7.15
C LEU A 65 -20.55 29.06 -7.86
N SER A 66 -21.83 29.07 -8.23
CA SER A 66 -22.44 30.18 -8.97
C SER A 66 -23.15 31.25 -8.11
N THR A 67 -23.52 30.94 -6.87
CA THR A 67 -24.34 31.83 -6.01
C THR A 67 -23.47 32.71 -5.10
N PRO A 68 -23.45 34.05 -5.27
CA PRO A 68 -22.58 34.94 -4.48
C PRO A 68 -22.90 35.00 -2.99
N ASN A 69 -24.19 34.83 -2.63
CA ASN A 69 -24.71 34.92 -1.27
C ASN A 69 -25.62 33.72 -0.98
N PRO A 70 -25.06 32.52 -0.72
CA PRO A 70 -25.86 31.34 -0.44
C PRO A 70 -26.60 31.48 0.90
N SER A 71 -27.83 30.95 0.97
CA SER A 71 -28.61 30.92 2.20
C SER A 71 -27.96 30.01 3.26
N PRO A 72 -28.30 30.18 4.55
CA PRO A 72 -27.85 29.27 5.60
C PRO A 72 -28.18 27.80 5.31
N ASP A 73 -29.28 27.52 4.62
CA ASP A 73 -29.68 26.15 4.26
C ASP A 73 -28.92 25.63 3.05
N GLN A 74 -28.57 26.48 2.07
CA GLN A 74 -27.65 26.08 0.98
C GLN A 74 -26.27 25.70 1.53
N LEU A 75 -25.79 26.36 2.59
CA LEU A 75 -24.53 25.98 3.25
C LEU A 75 -24.70 24.80 4.22
N GLY A 76 -25.84 24.72 4.92
CA GLY A 76 -26.15 23.66 5.88
C GLY A 76 -26.40 22.31 5.22
N TRP A 77 -27.05 22.30 4.06
CA TRP A 77 -27.44 21.11 3.29
C TRP A 77 -26.81 21.15 1.89
N ALA A 78 -25.54 21.54 1.83
CA ALA A 78 -24.80 21.78 0.60
C ALA A 78 -24.89 20.64 -0.44
N LEU A 79 -24.94 19.40 0.03
CA LEU A 79 -25.08 18.20 -0.80
C LEU A 79 -26.45 17.54 -0.67
N GLY A 80 -27.38 18.17 0.05
CA GLY A 80 -28.79 17.82 0.17
C GLY A 80 -29.11 16.62 1.06
N TYR A 81 -28.14 16.08 1.79
CA TYR A 81 -28.39 14.98 2.73
C TYR A 81 -28.88 15.51 4.08
N GLN A 82 -30.14 15.23 4.40
CA GLN A 82 -30.80 15.69 5.64
C GLN A 82 -31.02 14.56 6.67
N GLY A 83 -30.48 13.36 6.42
CA GLY A 83 -30.63 12.20 7.30
C GLY A 83 -29.93 12.36 8.66
N GLU A 84 -29.95 11.28 9.44
CA GLU A 84 -29.33 11.20 10.78
C GLU A 84 -29.80 12.31 11.75
N ASN A 85 -31.11 12.61 11.76
CA ASN A 85 -31.71 13.66 12.61
C ASN A 85 -31.05 15.04 12.44
N GLY A 86 -30.47 15.29 11.28
CA GLY A 86 -29.82 16.54 10.94
C GLY A 86 -28.38 16.68 11.47
N ASN A 87 -27.78 15.61 12.01
CA ASN A 87 -26.41 15.62 12.54
C ASN A 87 -25.35 15.92 11.48
N ARG A 88 -25.69 15.82 10.19
CA ARG A 88 -24.81 16.18 9.07
C ARG A 88 -24.98 17.61 8.55
N ARG A 89 -25.68 18.49 9.28
CA ARG A 89 -25.83 19.89 8.88
C ARG A 89 -24.48 20.61 8.94
N GLY A 90 -24.13 21.31 7.86
CA GLY A 90 -22.93 22.11 7.72
C GLY A 90 -22.05 21.65 6.55
N LEU A 91 -21.41 22.61 5.87
CA LEU A 91 -20.66 22.37 4.64
C LEU A 91 -19.60 21.26 4.78
N GLN A 92 -18.82 21.29 5.86
CA GLN A 92 -17.80 20.26 6.11
C GLN A 92 -18.42 18.88 6.36
N ALA A 93 -19.48 18.80 7.16
CA ALA A 93 -20.17 17.55 7.47
C ALA A 93 -20.79 16.92 6.21
N GLN A 94 -21.37 17.75 5.34
CA GLN A 94 -21.88 17.35 4.03
C GLN A 94 -20.77 16.80 3.12
N ILE A 95 -19.62 17.50 3.01
CA ILE A 95 -18.47 17.04 2.20
C ILE A 95 -17.95 15.69 2.72
N ARG A 96 -17.75 15.56 4.04
CA ARG A 96 -17.29 14.31 4.66
C ARG A 96 -18.26 13.16 4.40
N TRP A 97 -19.56 13.42 4.54
CA TRP A 97 -20.60 12.45 4.22
C TRP A 97 -20.49 12.00 2.76
N ALA A 98 -20.48 12.91 1.78
CA ALA A 98 -20.43 12.53 0.38
C ALA A 98 -19.14 11.79 0.00
N VAL A 99 -18.01 12.18 0.57
CA VAL A 99 -16.74 11.46 0.35
C VAL A 99 -16.81 10.02 0.85
N LYS A 100 -17.37 9.80 2.06
CA LYS A 100 -17.57 8.45 2.61
C LYS A 100 -18.57 7.64 1.77
N GLU A 101 -19.67 8.25 1.33
CA GLU A 101 -20.64 7.59 0.44
C GLU A 101 -20.03 7.22 -0.92
N LEU A 102 -19.22 8.10 -1.52
CA LEU A 102 -18.50 7.81 -2.77
C LEU A 102 -17.53 6.62 -2.59
N LEU A 103 -16.85 6.55 -1.45
CA LEU A 103 -15.99 5.42 -1.10
C LEU A 103 -16.80 4.13 -0.94
N TYR A 104 -17.85 4.15 -0.12
CA TYR A 104 -18.68 2.96 0.14
C TYR A 104 -19.40 2.46 -1.10
N ALA A 105 -19.80 3.35 -2.01
CA ALA A 105 -20.38 2.94 -3.28
C ALA A 105 -19.41 2.09 -4.13
N LYS A 106 -18.09 2.32 -4.04
CA LYS A 106 -17.12 1.43 -4.70
C LYS A 106 -17.11 0.03 -4.08
N ARG A 107 -17.23 -0.06 -2.75
CA ARG A 107 -17.30 -1.34 -2.01
C ARG A 107 -18.53 -2.13 -2.37
N ASP A 108 -19.66 -1.44 -2.50
CA ASP A 108 -20.97 -2.06 -2.65
C ASP A 108 -21.27 -2.44 -4.12
N TYR A 109 -20.54 -1.86 -5.09
CA TYR A 109 -20.74 -2.09 -6.52
C TYR A 109 -20.62 -3.56 -6.97
N PRO A 110 -19.63 -4.36 -6.52
CA PRO A 110 -19.54 -5.78 -6.89
C PRO A 110 -20.77 -6.60 -6.49
N GLN A 111 -21.47 -6.20 -5.43
CA GLN A 111 -22.72 -6.82 -4.98
C GLN A 111 -23.96 -6.12 -5.58
N TYR A 112 -23.75 -5.05 -6.32
CA TYR A 112 -24.78 -4.20 -6.90
C TYR A 112 -25.85 -3.79 -5.88
N ALA A 113 -25.39 -3.38 -4.69
CA ALA A 113 -26.27 -3.19 -3.54
C ALA A 113 -27.36 -2.14 -3.80
N ALA A 114 -28.52 -2.34 -3.16
CA ALA A 114 -29.68 -1.46 -3.26
C ALA A 114 -29.36 0.00 -2.89
N LEU A 115 -30.04 0.92 -3.55
CA LEU A 115 -29.97 2.35 -3.28
C LEU A 115 -30.99 2.71 -2.21
N THR A 116 -30.56 3.39 -1.14
CA THR A 116 -31.43 3.92 -0.09
C THR A 116 -31.75 5.38 -0.36
N PHE A 117 -33.03 5.75 -0.26
CA PHE A 117 -33.56 7.08 -0.59
C PHE A 117 -33.81 7.94 0.64
N ALA A 118 -34.12 9.23 0.43
CA ALA A 118 -34.29 10.20 1.52
C ALA A 118 -35.43 9.85 2.49
N ASP A 119 -36.45 9.12 2.03
CA ASP A 119 -37.58 8.63 2.83
C ASP A 119 -37.29 7.30 3.55
N GLY A 120 -36.06 6.77 3.43
CA GLY A 120 -35.66 5.48 3.97
C GLY A 120 -36.07 4.27 3.11
N SER A 121 -36.80 4.47 2.01
CA SER A 121 -37.10 3.40 1.06
C SER A 121 -35.81 2.91 0.38
N SER A 122 -35.83 1.67 -0.10
CA SER A 122 -34.71 1.09 -0.84
C SER A 122 -35.19 0.44 -2.14
N ALA A 123 -34.44 0.63 -3.22
CA ALA A 123 -34.71 0.02 -4.51
C ALA A 123 -33.44 -0.55 -5.13
N ALA A 124 -33.58 -1.58 -5.97
CA ALA A 124 -32.48 -2.07 -6.77
C ALA A 124 -31.96 -0.93 -7.68
N PRO A 125 -30.63 -0.83 -7.89
CA PRO A 125 -30.12 0.13 -8.85
C PRO A 125 -30.63 -0.21 -10.26
N PRO A 126 -30.82 0.78 -11.15
CA PRO A 126 -31.13 0.52 -12.56
C PRO A 126 -30.16 -0.53 -13.14
N PRO A 127 -30.60 -1.48 -13.98
CA PRO A 127 -29.70 -2.51 -14.50
C PRO A 127 -28.62 -1.92 -15.41
N GLY A 128 -27.41 -2.46 -15.35
CA GLY A 128 -26.33 -2.15 -16.30
C GLY A 128 -25.59 -0.84 -16.06
N LEU A 129 -25.71 -0.23 -14.88
CA LEU A 129 -24.88 0.94 -14.56
C LEU A 129 -23.42 0.55 -14.49
N SER A 130 -22.58 1.33 -15.15
CA SER A 130 -21.14 1.29 -14.90
C SER A 130 -20.83 1.66 -13.44
N LEU A 131 -19.64 1.29 -12.96
CA LEU A 131 -19.16 1.67 -11.62
C LEU A 131 -19.32 3.18 -11.36
N SER A 132 -18.92 4.02 -12.32
CA SER A 132 -19.02 5.48 -12.19
C SER A 132 -20.47 5.95 -12.04
N GLU A 133 -21.39 5.37 -12.81
CA GLU A 133 -22.80 5.71 -12.75
C GLU A 133 -23.48 5.22 -11.47
N TYR A 134 -23.12 4.02 -11.01
CA TYR A 134 -23.59 3.48 -9.74
C TYR A 134 -23.11 4.35 -8.57
N VAL A 135 -21.85 4.74 -8.55
CA VAL A 135 -21.26 5.58 -7.50
C VAL A 135 -21.98 6.93 -7.38
N ILE A 136 -22.27 7.58 -8.50
CA ILE A 136 -23.05 8.82 -8.50
C ILE A 136 -24.51 8.57 -8.05
N ALA A 137 -25.13 7.47 -8.51
CA ALA A 137 -26.48 7.12 -8.08
C ALA A 137 -26.55 6.88 -6.56
N ARG A 138 -25.56 6.20 -5.98
CA ARG A 138 -25.51 5.84 -4.56
C ARG A 138 -25.40 7.04 -3.63
N VAL A 139 -24.72 8.10 -4.07
CA VAL A 139 -24.59 9.36 -3.32
C VAL A 139 -25.81 10.26 -3.50
N LEU A 140 -26.44 10.25 -4.69
CA LEU A 140 -27.63 11.06 -4.93
C LEU A 140 -28.89 10.46 -4.29
N ALA A 141 -29.03 9.13 -4.27
CA ALA A 141 -30.24 8.47 -3.77
C ALA A 141 -30.68 8.93 -2.35
N PRO A 142 -29.81 9.02 -1.33
CA PRO A 142 -30.19 9.40 0.04
C PRO A 142 -30.70 10.84 0.19
N THR A 143 -30.80 11.58 -0.90
CA THR A 143 -31.10 13.01 -0.92
C THR A 143 -32.30 13.36 -1.82
N THR A 144 -32.95 12.33 -2.35
CA THR A 144 -34.02 12.43 -3.35
C THR A 144 -34.99 11.25 -3.23
N SER A 145 -36.07 11.27 -4.01
CA SER A 145 -36.96 10.13 -4.21
C SER A 145 -36.56 9.30 -5.45
N PRO A 146 -37.00 8.03 -5.56
CA PRO A 146 -36.67 7.15 -6.68
C PRO A 146 -36.98 7.72 -8.08
N ASP A 147 -38.12 8.39 -8.21
CA ASP A 147 -38.62 9.00 -9.45
C ASP A 147 -37.78 10.20 -9.92
N GLN A 148 -37.07 10.88 -9.02
CA GLN A 148 -36.23 12.04 -9.32
C GLN A 148 -34.75 11.67 -9.59
N LEU A 149 -34.31 10.48 -9.21
CA LEU A 149 -32.92 10.05 -9.37
C LEU A 149 -32.40 10.11 -10.82
N PRO A 150 -33.15 9.68 -11.85
CA PRO A 150 -32.68 9.77 -13.24
C PRO A 150 -32.38 11.21 -13.67
N ALA A 151 -33.27 12.16 -13.32
CA ALA A 151 -33.11 13.57 -13.65
C ALA A 151 -31.89 14.17 -12.92
N LEU A 152 -31.70 13.87 -11.63
CA LEU A 152 -30.53 14.34 -10.88
C LEU A 152 -29.21 13.82 -11.43
N ARG A 153 -29.17 12.55 -11.86
CA ARG A 153 -27.98 11.99 -12.50
C ARG A 153 -27.63 12.67 -13.82
N GLN A 154 -28.64 12.96 -14.64
CA GLN A 154 -28.45 13.71 -15.87
C GLN A 154 -27.98 15.13 -15.57
N GLY A 155 -28.57 15.77 -14.56
CA GLY A 155 -28.16 17.09 -14.07
C GLY A 155 -26.71 17.10 -13.56
N PHE A 156 -26.27 16.06 -12.87
CA PHE A 156 -24.87 15.89 -12.47
C PHE A 156 -23.95 15.86 -13.68
N LEU A 157 -24.25 15.02 -14.68
CA LEU A 157 -23.43 14.92 -15.89
C LEU A 157 -23.35 16.27 -16.62
N GLN A 158 -24.47 16.96 -16.80
CA GLN A 158 -24.51 18.29 -17.42
C GLN A 158 -23.69 19.31 -16.63
N THR A 159 -23.81 19.30 -15.30
CA THR A 159 -23.08 20.21 -14.41
C THR A 159 -21.58 19.94 -14.47
N TYR A 160 -21.18 18.68 -14.40
CA TYR A 160 -19.78 18.28 -14.51
C TYR A 160 -19.22 18.70 -15.87
N THR A 161 -19.91 18.37 -16.97
CA THR A 161 -19.48 18.72 -18.33
C THR A 161 -19.33 20.22 -18.53
N ARG A 162 -20.25 21.01 -18.00
CA ARG A 162 -20.19 22.48 -18.04
C ARG A 162 -18.97 23.03 -17.29
N LEU A 163 -18.63 22.44 -16.14
CA LEU A 163 -17.55 22.94 -15.29
C LEU A 163 -16.17 22.44 -15.75
N PHE A 164 -16.08 21.21 -16.25
CA PHE A 164 -14.81 20.49 -16.39
C PHE A 164 -14.63 19.75 -17.72
N GLY A 165 -15.60 19.81 -18.64
CA GLY A 165 -15.61 18.99 -19.85
C GLY A 165 -16.17 17.58 -19.64
N ASP A 166 -16.33 16.82 -20.72
CA ASP A 166 -17.00 15.51 -20.68
C ASP A 166 -16.18 14.49 -19.88
N PRO A 167 -16.67 14.01 -18.72
CA PRO A 167 -15.93 13.07 -17.87
C PRO A 167 -15.77 11.68 -18.48
N ARG A 168 -16.44 11.39 -19.60
CA ARG A 168 -16.39 10.10 -20.29
C ARG A 168 -15.27 10.01 -21.31
N VAL A 169 -14.63 11.14 -21.64
CA VAL A 169 -13.46 11.17 -22.51
C VAL A 169 -12.22 10.99 -21.62
N PRO A 170 -11.49 9.86 -21.71
CA PRO A 170 -10.29 9.67 -20.91
C PRO A 170 -9.24 10.72 -21.29
N PRO A 171 -8.51 11.29 -20.32
CA PRO A 171 -7.31 12.07 -20.61
C PRO A 171 -6.35 11.30 -21.53
N SER A 172 -5.70 12.00 -22.47
CA SER A 172 -4.73 11.40 -23.40
C SER A 172 -3.30 11.37 -22.85
N ASP A 173 -3.08 12.05 -21.74
CA ASP A 173 -1.80 12.34 -21.09
C ASP A 173 -1.63 11.60 -19.77
N TRP A 174 -2.41 10.53 -19.52
CA TRP A 174 -2.13 9.67 -18.37
C TRP A 174 -0.70 9.14 -18.48
N PRO A 175 0.10 9.25 -17.40
CA PRO A 175 1.42 8.64 -17.39
C PRO A 175 1.27 7.14 -17.62
N ALA A 176 2.28 6.51 -18.24
CA ALA A 176 2.37 5.06 -18.25
C ALA A 176 2.81 4.58 -16.84
N PRO A 177 2.53 3.32 -16.48
CA PRO A 177 3.10 2.72 -15.28
C PRO A 177 4.62 2.90 -15.29
N ALA A 178 5.17 3.42 -14.19
CA ALA A 178 6.59 3.72 -14.07
C ALA A 178 7.40 2.42 -13.90
N ALA A 179 8.68 2.47 -14.28
CA ALA A 179 9.66 1.51 -13.79
C ALA A 179 9.72 1.57 -12.24
N PRO A 180 10.22 0.52 -11.55
CA PRO A 180 10.39 0.56 -10.10
C PRO A 180 11.13 1.83 -9.66
N PHE A 181 10.55 2.57 -8.71
CA PHE A 181 11.05 3.88 -8.27
C PHE A 181 10.92 4.11 -6.75
N LEU A 182 10.20 3.24 -6.04
CA LEU A 182 10.04 3.30 -4.59
C LEU A 182 11.25 2.72 -3.88
N ALA A 183 11.46 3.16 -2.66
CA ALA A 183 12.40 2.58 -1.72
C ALA A 183 11.74 2.31 -0.39
N TRP A 184 12.40 1.50 0.44
CA TRP A 184 11.92 1.12 1.75
C TRP A 184 11.48 2.34 2.60
N PRO A 185 10.25 2.34 3.15
CA PRO A 185 9.65 3.52 3.79
C PRO A 185 9.98 3.66 5.29
N LEU A 186 10.95 2.90 5.81
CA LEU A 186 11.35 2.89 7.22
C LEU A 186 12.87 2.98 7.37
N GLU A 187 13.35 3.44 8.53
CA GLU A 187 14.78 3.57 8.82
C GLU A 187 15.50 2.23 8.96
N HIS A 188 14.76 1.17 9.27
CA HIS A 188 15.26 -0.18 9.46
C HIS A 188 14.29 -1.22 8.88
N PRO A 189 14.76 -2.46 8.66
CA PRO A 189 13.90 -3.58 8.33
C PRO A 189 12.79 -3.76 9.37
N ALA A 190 11.63 -4.18 8.91
CA ALA A 190 10.44 -4.38 9.74
C ALA A 190 9.67 -5.59 9.24
N ALA A 191 9.16 -6.39 10.18
CA ALA A 191 8.32 -7.52 9.86
C ALA A 191 7.01 -7.04 9.22
N VAL A 192 6.56 -7.75 8.19
CA VAL A 192 5.21 -7.56 7.65
C VAL A 192 4.20 -8.14 8.65
N THR A 193 3.25 -7.32 9.08
CA THR A 193 2.19 -7.73 10.00
C THR A 193 0.84 -7.90 9.30
N SER A 194 0.64 -7.38 8.09
CA SER A 194 -0.56 -7.65 7.27
C SER A 194 -0.27 -7.34 5.80
N PHE A 195 -0.88 -8.11 4.90
CA PHE A 195 -0.64 -8.02 3.45
C PHE A 195 -1.80 -7.33 2.74
N PHE A 196 -1.54 -6.81 1.54
CA PHE A 196 -2.58 -6.33 0.64
C PHE A 196 -3.57 -7.45 0.31
N ASP A 197 -4.88 -7.18 0.41
CA ASP A 197 -5.91 -8.22 0.43
C ASP A 197 -6.09 -8.94 -0.93
N HIS A 198 -5.90 -8.26 -2.06
CA HIS A 198 -6.19 -8.74 -3.43
C HIS A 198 -7.62 -9.29 -3.68
N SER A 199 -8.47 -9.42 -2.65
CA SER A 199 -9.84 -9.95 -2.78
C SER A 199 -10.91 -8.85 -2.66
N GLY A 200 -10.55 -7.69 -2.10
CA GLY A 200 -11.42 -6.53 -2.01
C GLY A 200 -11.01 -5.59 -0.89
N PRO A 201 -10.05 -4.67 -1.12
CA PRO A 201 -9.43 -3.87 -0.08
C PRO A 201 -10.35 -2.70 0.31
N PHE A 202 -11.46 -3.04 0.95
CA PHE A 202 -12.36 -2.12 1.62
C PHE A 202 -12.33 -2.37 3.11
N LEU A 203 -11.90 -1.37 3.88
CA LEU A 203 -11.71 -1.40 5.33
C LEU A 203 -12.79 -2.22 6.08
N THR A 204 -12.53 -3.50 6.29
CA THR A 204 -13.30 -4.38 7.16
C THR A 204 -12.32 -5.19 8.00
N ARG A 205 -12.80 -6.00 8.95
CA ARG A 205 -11.94 -6.97 9.63
C ARG A 205 -12.63 -8.32 9.61
N ASN A 206 -12.14 -9.22 8.77
CA ASN A 206 -12.54 -10.62 8.80
C ASN A 206 -11.43 -11.52 8.25
N ALA A 207 -10.83 -12.35 9.10
CA ALA A 207 -9.79 -13.32 8.73
C ALA A 207 -10.35 -14.62 8.14
N ARG A 208 -11.65 -14.93 8.35
CA ARG A 208 -12.21 -16.25 8.03
C ARG A 208 -12.20 -16.59 6.54
N SER A 209 -12.20 -15.58 5.68
CA SER A 209 -12.14 -15.75 4.22
C SER A 209 -10.70 -15.75 3.68
N GLY A 210 -9.73 -15.40 4.53
CA GLY A 210 -8.34 -15.19 4.18
C GLY A 210 -8.09 -13.98 3.27
N ILE A 211 -6.82 -13.75 2.97
CA ILE A 211 -6.34 -12.81 1.95
C ILE A 211 -5.45 -13.54 0.97
N THR A 212 -5.42 -13.10 -0.28
CA THR A 212 -4.52 -13.70 -1.27
C THR A 212 -3.26 -12.87 -1.35
N THR A 213 -2.12 -13.47 -1.04
CA THR A 213 -0.80 -12.84 -1.12
C THR A 213 -0.36 -12.69 -2.58
N TYR A 214 0.63 -11.85 -2.85
CA TYR A 214 1.21 -11.71 -4.20
C TYR A 214 1.84 -13.01 -4.76
N TRP A 215 2.03 -14.04 -3.93
CA TRP A 215 2.41 -15.40 -4.33
C TRP A 215 1.23 -16.27 -4.80
N GLY A 216 -0.01 -15.76 -4.75
CA GLY A 216 -1.22 -16.53 -5.03
C GLY A 216 -1.61 -17.50 -3.92
N ARG A 217 -1.05 -17.35 -2.71
CA ARG A 217 -1.39 -18.16 -1.53
C ARG A 217 -2.42 -17.45 -0.68
N THR A 218 -3.43 -18.18 -0.23
CA THR A 218 -4.41 -17.67 0.74
C THR A 218 -3.86 -17.80 2.15
N GLU A 219 -3.69 -16.66 2.83
CA GLU A 219 -3.38 -16.59 4.25
C GLU A 219 -4.67 -16.43 5.06
N THR A 220 -4.83 -17.14 6.18
CA THR A 220 -6.04 -17.12 7.02
C THR A 220 -5.78 -16.83 8.49
N ASP A 221 -4.52 -16.73 8.90
CA ASP A 221 -4.11 -16.34 10.23
C ASP A 221 -4.55 -14.90 10.50
N ILE A 222 -5.34 -14.71 11.55
CA ILE A 222 -5.86 -13.42 11.98
C ILE A 222 -4.77 -12.40 12.30
N ALA A 223 -3.55 -12.85 12.59
CA ALA A 223 -2.40 -11.97 12.79
C ALA A 223 -2.02 -11.22 11.50
N PHE A 224 -2.29 -11.80 10.33
CA PHE A 224 -1.82 -11.31 9.03
C PHE A 224 -2.93 -11.06 8.00
N ALA A 225 -4.08 -11.71 8.19
CA ALA A 225 -5.20 -11.68 7.28
C ALA A 225 -6.38 -10.92 7.89
N TYR A 226 -6.62 -9.72 7.40
CA TYR A 226 -7.92 -9.08 7.55
C TYR A 226 -8.41 -8.56 6.19
N ASN A 227 -9.61 -8.98 5.83
CA ASN A 227 -10.27 -8.52 4.61
C ASN A 227 -10.42 -6.99 4.64
N GLY A 228 -10.04 -6.32 3.57
CA GLY A 228 -10.16 -4.89 3.43
C GLY A 228 -8.86 -4.10 3.44
N HIS A 229 -7.73 -4.80 3.46
CA HIS A 229 -6.42 -4.16 3.58
C HIS A 229 -5.90 -3.66 2.22
N ASP A 230 -5.82 -2.33 2.06
CA ASP A 230 -5.38 -1.62 0.86
C ASP A 230 -3.90 -1.25 0.83
N GLY A 231 -3.09 -1.86 1.69
CA GLY A 231 -1.68 -1.60 1.80
C GLY A 231 -0.94 -2.76 2.43
N TRP A 232 0.23 -2.45 2.96
CA TRP A 232 1.09 -3.37 3.69
C TRP A 232 1.37 -2.77 5.06
N ASP A 233 1.22 -3.59 6.10
CA ASP A 233 1.50 -3.16 7.47
C ASP A 233 2.88 -3.67 7.87
N TYR A 234 3.70 -2.76 8.38
CA TYR A 234 5.05 -3.03 8.85
C TYR A 234 5.17 -2.74 10.34
N ALA A 235 5.70 -3.70 11.11
CA ALA A 235 5.93 -3.56 12.53
C ALA A 235 6.98 -2.47 12.82
N ALA A 236 6.52 -1.33 13.33
CA ALA A 236 7.34 -0.20 13.74
C ALA A 236 6.60 0.57 14.84
N ALA A 237 7.34 1.22 15.73
CA ALA A 237 6.77 1.89 16.89
C ALA A 237 7.46 3.23 17.16
N PRO A 238 6.87 4.17 17.91
CA PRO A 238 7.60 5.36 18.32
C PRO A 238 8.93 4.97 19.01
N PRO A 239 10.06 5.60 18.67
CA PRO A 239 10.20 6.81 17.86
C PRO A 239 10.52 6.60 16.37
N ASP A 240 10.39 5.39 15.82
CA ASP A 240 10.76 5.05 14.43
C ASP A 240 10.16 6.05 13.42
N LEU A 241 10.96 6.49 12.46
CA LEU A 241 10.52 7.45 11.45
C LEU A 241 9.93 6.74 10.23
N GLY A 242 8.81 7.30 9.75
CA GLY A 242 8.34 7.02 8.39
C GLY A 242 9.15 7.86 7.41
N LEU A 243 9.60 7.24 6.32
CA LEU A 243 10.41 7.87 5.28
C LEU A 243 9.62 7.95 3.97
N ALA A 244 9.79 9.05 3.23
CA ALA A 244 9.26 9.16 1.88
C ALA A 244 9.90 8.09 0.96
N ALA A 245 9.09 7.18 0.44
CA ALA A 245 9.56 6.09 -0.43
C ALA A 245 10.12 6.59 -1.77
N ALA A 246 9.72 7.78 -2.22
CA ALA A 246 10.21 8.43 -3.43
C ALA A 246 10.00 9.95 -3.35
N ASP A 247 10.66 10.69 -4.25
CA ASP A 247 10.47 12.13 -4.43
C ASP A 247 9.01 12.46 -4.77
N GLY A 248 8.50 13.59 -4.29
CA GLY A 248 7.13 13.99 -4.60
C GLY A 248 6.65 15.24 -3.87
N GLU A 249 5.36 15.52 -3.99
CA GLU A 249 4.65 16.59 -3.29
C GLU A 249 3.67 16.01 -2.27
N VAL A 250 3.68 16.53 -1.04
CA VAL A 250 2.74 16.13 0.01
C VAL A 250 1.35 16.68 -0.31
N VAL A 251 0.40 15.80 -0.65
CA VAL A 251 -0.99 16.17 -1.01
C VAL A 251 -1.97 16.01 0.16
N PHE A 252 -1.55 15.35 1.22
CA PHE A 252 -2.28 15.26 2.49
C PHE A 252 -1.28 15.14 3.65
N ALA A 253 -1.53 15.85 4.75
CA ALA A 253 -0.76 15.73 5.99
C ALA A 253 -1.64 16.11 7.18
N GLY A 254 -1.94 15.16 8.07
CA GLY A 254 -2.73 15.41 9.28
C GLY A 254 -3.74 14.32 9.60
N ASN A 255 -4.85 14.69 10.26
CA ASN A 255 -5.88 13.74 10.68
C ASN A 255 -6.88 13.47 9.54
N ALA A 256 -7.01 12.21 9.14
CA ALA A 256 -7.70 11.77 7.95
C ALA A 256 -9.15 11.29 8.17
N ASP A 257 -9.42 10.67 9.31
CA ASP A 257 -10.76 10.16 9.64
C ASP A 257 -11.15 10.66 11.03
N ASP A 258 -12.37 11.18 11.18
CA ASP A 258 -12.91 11.59 12.47
C ASP A 258 -13.46 10.42 13.30
N GLY A 259 -13.92 9.35 12.65
CA GLY A 259 -14.38 8.13 13.33
C GLY A 259 -13.25 7.25 13.83
N CYS A 260 -12.09 7.35 13.16
CA CYS A 260 -10.90 6.58 13.47
C CYS A 260 -9.68 7.48 13.71
N ALA A 261 -9.77 8.79 13.98
CA ALA A 261 -8.65 9.72 14.27
C ALA A 261 -7.24 9.41 13.66
N THR A 262 -7.17 8.92 12.43
CA THR A 262 -5.93 8.39 11.82
C THR A 262 -5.07 9.55 11.34
N ARG A 263 -3.83 9.67 11.84
CA ARG A 263 -2.86 10.63 11.29
C ARG A 263 -2.14 9.99 10.10
N ALA A 264 -2.10 10.71 9.00
CA ALA A 264 -1.56 10.23 7.74
C ALA A 264 -0.80 11.30 6.97
N VAL A 265 0.09 10.83 6.09
CA VAL A 265 0.72 11.60 5.02
C VAL A 265 0.44 10.90 3.69
N ILE A 266 0.16 11.67 2.64
CA ILE A 266 0.04 11.15 1.27
C ILE A 266 0.94 11.99 0.36
N ILE A 267 1.77 11.32 -0.44
CA ILE A 267 2.73 11.94 -1.35
C ILE A 267 2.34 11.59 -2.78
N ASP A 268 2.21 12.59 -3.66
CA ASP A 268 2.10 12.42 -5.11
C ASP A 268 3.48 12.51 -5.76
N HIS A 269 3.83 11.50 -6.55
CA HIS A 269 5.12 11.37 -7.19
C HIS A 269 5.16 11.94 -8.62
N GLY A 270 4.04 12.51 -9.10
CA GLY A 270 3.96 13.15 -10.42
C GLY A 270 3.99 12.18 -11.61
N ASN A 271 4.10 10.88 -11.35
CA ASN A 271 4.07 9.79 -12.35
C ASN A 271 2.75 8.99 -12.30
N GLY A 272 1.71 9.56 -11.70
CA GLY A 272 0.41 8.91 -11.50
C GLY A 272 0.33 8.04 -10.25
N TYR A 273 1.45 7.80 -9.56
CA TYR A 273 1.48 7.09 -8.29
C TYR A 273 1.43 8.02 -7.08
N ARG A 274 0.76 7.56 -6.04
CA ARG A 274 0.80 8.14 -4.69
C ARG A 274 1.17 7.08 -3.67
N THR A 275 1.92 7.48 -2.65
CA THR A 275 2.19 6.66 -1.46
C THR A 275 1.44 7.21 -0.25
N LEU A 276 0.93 6.30 0.58
CA LEU A 276 0.08 6.60 1.74
C LEU A 276 0.76 6.04 2.98
N TYR A 277 0.91 6.87 4.01
CA TYR A 277 1.59 6.53 5.26
C TYR A 277 0.62 6.81 6.40
N TRP A 278 0.05 5.78 7.00
CA TRP A 278 -1.00 5.92 8.02
C TRP A 278 -0.52 5.52 9.41
N HIS A 279 -1.40 5.72 10.39
CA HIS A 279 -1.21 5.39 11.81
C HIS A 279 -0.08 6.16 12.51
N LEU A 280 0.36 7.29 11.93
CA LEU A 280 1.46 8.09 12.47
C LEU A 280 1.15 8.62 13.88
N ALA A 281 2.14 8.61 14.78
CA ALA A 281 2.06 9.29 16.06
C ALA A 281 2.15 10.82 15.87
N ARG A 282 3.03 11.24 14.96
CA ARG A 282 3.34 12.64 14.65
C ARG A 282 3.55 12.80 13.14
N VAL A 283 3.08 13.92 12.59
CA VAL A 283 3.28 14.30 11.18
C VAL A 283 4.27 15.47 11.16
N ASP A 284 5.36 15.32 10.40
CA ASP A 284 6.46 16.28 10.33
C ASP A 284 6.51 17.03 8.98
N THR A 285 5.46 16.89 8.16
CA THR A 285 5.30 17.54 6.86
C THR A 285 4.03 18.36 6.75
N THR A 286 3.97 19.26 5.77
CA THR A 286 2.77 20.05 5.45
C THR A 286 2.32 19.84 4.00
N ILE A 287 1.03 20.05 3.73
CA ILE A 287 0.47 20.01 2.37
C ILE A 287 1.22 21.01 1.46
N GLY A 288 1.56 20.59 0.24
CA GLY A 288 2.33 21.35 -0.75
C GLY A 288 3.85 21.29 -0.57
N GLN A 289 4.34 20.63 0.48
CA GLN A 289 5.77 20.43 0.68
C GLN A 289 6.33 19.42 -0.32
N HIS A 290 7.41 19.77 -1.01
CA HIS A 290 8.20 18.80 -1.76
C HIS A 290 9.10 18.01 -0.81
N VAL A 291 9.13 16.70 -1.01
CA VAL A 291 9.97 15.76 -0.26
C VAL A 291 10.84 14.98 -1.23
N VAL A 292 12.00 14.53 -0.74
CA VAL A 292 12.90 13.64 -1.48
C VAL A 292 12.88 12.23 -0.87
N ARG A 293 13.22 11.22 -1.66
CA ARG A 293 13.36 9.83 -1.23
C ARG A 293 14.22 9.73 0.04
N GLY A 294 13.74 8.99 1.03
CA GLY A 294 14.40 8.79 2.32
C GLY A 294 14.23 9.94 3.31
N GLN A 295 13.57 11.04 2.94
CA GLN A 295 13.29 12.13 3.87
C GLN A 295 12.28 11.68 4.95
N PRO A 296 12.55 11.93 6.25
CA PRO A 296 11.57 11.71 7.30
C PRO A 296 10.30 12.55 7.11
N ILE A 297 9.14 11.92 7.27
CA ILE A 297 7.81 12.55 7.10
C ILE A 297 6.96 12.53 8.38
N GLY A 298 7.40 11.80 9.39
CA GLY A 298 6.71 11.69 10.67
C GLY A 298 7.23 10.53 11.51
N VAL A 299 6.60 10.35 12.66
CA VAL A 299 6.91 9.25 13.61
C VAL A 299 5.80 8.21 13.51
N ILE A 300 6.17 6.94 13.37
CA ILE A 300 5.22 5.83 13.36
C ILE A 300 4.52 5.72 14.71
N GLY A 301 3.26 5.31 14.70
CA GLY A 301 2.45 5.22 15.91
C GLY A 301 1.32 4.21 15.77
N SER A 302 0.28 4.43 16.56
CA SER A 302 -0.96 3.65 16.56
C SER A 302 -2.17 4.56 16.45
N SER A 303 -2.05 5.70 15.75
CA SER A 303 -3.19 6.62 15.65
C SER A 303 -4.33 5.95 14.89
N GLY A 304 -5.50 6.03 15.49
CA GLY A 304 -6.73 5.65 14.85
C GLY A 304 -7.17 4.20 14.99
N CYS A 305 -7.68 3.61 13.91
CA CYS A 305 -8.20 2.24 13.92
C CYS A 305 -7.10 1.16 13.80
N ALA A 306 -5.93 1.44 14.39
CA ALA A 306 -4.81 0.52 14.55
C ALA A 306 -4.98 -0.38 15.79
N THR A 307 -4.62 -1.66 15.71
CA THR A 307 -4.57 -2.56 16.89
C THR A 307 -3.34 -2.33 17.77
N GLY A 308 -2.28 -1.78 17.20
CA GLY A 308 -1.00 -1.51 17.85
C GLY A 308 -0.10 -0.69 16.93
N PRO A 309 1.10 -0.31 17.39
CA PRO A 309 2.02 0.48 16.57
C PRO A 309 2.46 -0.27 15.31
N HIS A 310 2.26 0.36 14.15
CA HIS A 310 2.75 -0.11 12.84
C HIS A 310 2.67 1.03 11.82
N LEU A 311 3.41 0.90 10.72
CA LEU A 311 3.20 1.70 9.53
C LEU A 311 2.26 0.94 8.59
N HIS A 312 1.09 1.49 8.29
CA HIS A 312 0.34 1.08 7.12
C HIS A 312 0.83 1.88 5.90
N PHE A 313 1.37 1.17 4.92
CA PHE A 313 1.92 1.72 3.68
C PHE A 313 1.06 1.30 2.49
N GLY A 314 0.34 2.26 1.91
CA GLY A 314 -0.49 2.06 0.72
C GLY A 314 0.15 2.66 -0.51
N VAL A 315 -0.13 2.09 -1.68
CA VAL A 315 0.24 2.66 -2.98
C VAL A 315 -0.98 2.76 -3.85
N GLN A 316 -1.11 3.87 -4.59
CA GLN A 316 -2.22 4.09 -5.51
C GLN A 316 -1.71 4.55 -6.87
N TYR A 317 -2.25 3.98 -7.95
CA TYR A 317 -2.05 4.43 -9.31
C TYR A 317 -3.36 4.97 -9.87
N LEU A 318 -3.36 6.24 -10.26
CA LEU A 318 -4.53 6.94 -10.81
C LEU A 318 -5.77 6.83 -9.91
N GLY A 319 -5.55 6.79 -8.58
CA GLY A 319 -6.59 6.69 -7.55
C GLY A 319 -7.11 5.29 -7.26
N ARG A 320 -6.50 4.25 -7.84
CA ARG A 320 -6.77 2.84 -7.51
C ARG A 320 -5.62 2.28 -6.70
N ASN A 321 -5.92 1.52 -5.65
CA ASN A 321 -4.88 0.89 -4.84
C ASN A 321 -4.09 -0.10 -5.70
N VAL A 322 -2.79 -0.24 -5.45
CA VAL A 322 -1.83 -1.09 -6.17
C VAL A 322 -1.08 -1.89 -5.11
N ASP A 323 -0.92 -3.19 -5.30
CA ASP A 323 0.09 -3.91 -4.52
C ASP A 323 1.49 -3.60 -5.09
N PRO A 324 2.39 -2.95 -4.32
CA PRO A 324 3.75 -2.63 -4.75
C PRO A 324 4.70 -3.83 -4.85
N TYR A 325 4.27 -5.03 -4.44
CA TYR A 325 5.03 -6.29 -4.56
C TYR A 325 4.70 -7.08 -5.82
N GLY A 326 3.84 -6.56 -6.70
CA GLY A 326 3.51 -7.22 -7.97
C GLY A 326 2.62 -8.45 -7.78
N TRP A 327 2.64 -9.33 -8.77
CA TRP A 327 1.90 -10.59 -8.74
C TRP A 327 2.75 -11.70 -9.35
N CYS A 328 3.10 -12.70 -8.54
CA CYS A 328 4.04 -13.76 -8.89
C CYS A 328 3.35 -15.11 -9.15
N ALA A 329 2.03 -15.22 -8.92
CA ALA A 329 1.32 -16.46 -9.17
C ALA A 329 1.14 -16.73 -10.67
N ALA A 330 1.02 -18.01 -11.04
CA ALA A 330 0.73 -18.41 -12.43
C ALA A 330 -0.70 -18.07 -12.88
N THR A 331 -1.61 -17.82 -11.93
CA THR A 331 -2.97 -17.37 -12.23
C THR A 331 -2.99 -15.87 -12.56
N PRO A 332 -4.01 -15.37 -13.28
CA PRO A 332 -4.19 -13.92 -13.42
C PRO A 332 -4.27 -13.22 -12.07
N ASP A 333 -3.76 -11.98 -12.01
CA ASP A 333 -3.87 -11.12 -10.82
C ASP A 333 -5.35 -10.90 -10.46
N PRO A 334 -5.84 -11.41 -9.32
CA PRO A 334 -7.23 -11.25 -8.90
C PRO A 334 -7.57 -9.78 -8.60
N TRP A 335 -6.59 -8.97 -8.21
CA TRP A 335 -6.81 -7.55 -7.99
C TRP A 335 -7.05 -6.80 -9.30
N GLN A 336 -6.28 -7.11 -10.35
CA GLN A 336 -6.52 -6.55 -11.69
C GLN A 336 -7.91 -6.90 -12.23
N GLN A 337 -8.46 -8.06 -11.85
CA GLN A 337 -9.80 -8.51 -12.25
C GLN A 337 -10.93 -7.75 -11.52
N ASN A 338 -10.63 -7.13 -10.38
CA ASN A 338 -11.62 -6.41 -9.59
C ASN A 338 -12.00 -5.07 -10.27
N PRO A 339 -13.29 -4.69 -10.35
CA PRO A 339 -13.69 -3.40 -10.92
C PRO A 339 -13.06 -2.17 -10.25
N ALA A 340 -12.70 -2.27 -8.98
CA ALA A 340 -12.02 -1.22 -8.23
C ALA A 340 -10.49 -1.31 -8.30
N GLY A 341 -9.96 -2.39 -8.88
CA GLY A 341 -8.54 -2.71 -8.88
C GLY A 341 -7.77 -2.28 -10.12
N THR A 342 -6.48 -2.54 -10.05
CA THR A 342 -5.49 -2.25 -11.08
C THR A 342 -4.40 -3.32 -11.02
N ALA A 343 -3.52 -3.37 -12.01
CA ALA A 343 -2.46 -4.36 -12.02
C ALA A 343 -1.51 -4.17 -10.83
N SER A 344 -1.31 -5.22 -10.04
CA SER A 344 -0.27 -5.30 -9.04
C SER A 344 1.08 -5.19 -9.74
N THR A 345 1.94 -4.30 -9.26
CA THR A 345 3.18 -3.92 -9.96
C THR A 345 4.34 -3.93 -8.98
N TRP A 346 5.47 -4.54 -9.35
CA TRP A 346 6.68 -4.42 -8.54
C TRP A 346 7.22 -2.99 -8.64
N LEU A 347 7.26 -2.26 -7.53
CA LEU A 347 7.64 -0.84 -7.52
C LEU A 347 8.93 -0.54 -6.77
N TRP A 348 9.54 -1.54 -6.11
CA TRP A 348 10.75 -1.39 -5.31
C TRP A 348 12.01 -1.33 -6.19
N ALA A 349 12.73 -0.19 -6.14
CA ALA A 349 13.94 0.06 -6.91
C ALA A 349 15.23 -0.35 -6.19
N ASP A 350 15.18 -0.51 -4.87
CA ASP A 350 16.30 -0.87 -4.01
C ASP A 350 16.59 -2.38 -3.95
N ARG A 351 15.67 -3.19 -4.47
CA ARG A 351 15.74 -4.65 -4.52
C ARG A 351 15.08 -5.23 -5.78
N PRO A 352 15.60 -6.35 -6.31
CA PRO A 352 15.04 -6.98 -7.49
C PRO A 352 13.68 -7.64 -7.21
N SER A 353 12.81 -7.68 -8.21
CA SER A 353 11.56 -8.44 -8.12
C SER A 353 11.86 -9.94 -8.03
N PRO A 354 11.19 -10.69 -7.15
CA PRO A 354 11.40 -12.13 -7.04
C PRO A 354 10.67 -12.94 -8.13
N CYS A 355 9.88 -12.28 -8.99
CA CYS A 355 9.18 -12.93 -10.10
C CYS A 355 9.36 -12.24 -11.47
N ALA A 356 10.11 -11.15 -11.54
CA ALA A 356 10.57 -10.62 -12.82
C ALA A 356 11.92 -11.23 -13.21
N ALA A 357 12.36 -10.99 -14.45
CA ALA A 357 13.71 -11.31 -14.85
C ALA A 357 14.72 -10.57 -13.92
N PRO A 358 15.82 -11.23 -13.52
CA PRO A 358 16.83 -10.59 -12.69
C PRO A 358 17.46 -9.39 -13.42
N PRO A 359 17.99 -8.40 -12.69
CA PRO A 359 18.65 -7.25 -13.29
C PRO A 359 19.78 -7.65 -14.25
N PRO A 360 20.06 -6.87 -15.31
CA PRO A 360 21.16 -7.17 -16.23
C PRO A 360 22.49 -7.37 -15.50
N GLY A 361 23.20 -8.45 -15.83
CA GLY A 361 24.48 -8.80 -15.20
C GLY A 361 24.37 -9.43 -13.81
N ALA A 362 23.16 -9.55 -13.24
CA ALA A 362 22.96 -10.24 -11.99
C ALA A 362 23.17 -11.75 -12.17
N ILE A 363 23.92 -12.35 -11.25
CA ILE A 363 24.10 -13.80 -11.18
C ILE A 363 23.17 -14.33 -10.09
N VAL A 364 22.26 -15.21 -10.47
CA VAL A 364 21.29 -15.80 -9.54
C VAL A 364 21.58 -17.28 -9.39
N VAL A 365 21.67 -17.72 -8.15
CA VAL A 365 21.68 -19.15 -7.81
C VAL A 365 20.44 -19.41 -6.98
N ASP A 366 19.47 -20.08 -7.58
CA ASP A 366 18.23 -20.54 -6.95
C ASP A 366 18.35 -22.03 -6.54
N THR A 367 17.44 -22.56 -5.72
CA THR A 367 17.46 -23.94 -5.21
C THR A 367 17.43 -25.01 -6.32
N GLY A 368 16.90 -24.67 -7.50
CA GLY A 368 16.93 -25.52 -8.70
C GLY A 368 18.16 -25.34 -9.60
N SER A 369 19.05 -24.39 -9.29
CA SER A 369 20.20 -24.04 -10.13
C SER A 369 21.36 -25.02 -9.96
N PRO A 370 22.19 -25.27 -11.01
CA PRO A 370 23.38 -26.13 -10.89
C PRO A 370 24.39 -25.67 -9.82
N GLY A 371 24.43 -24.37 -9.52
CA GLY A 371 25.28 -23.78 -8.48
C GLY A 371 24.77 -23.98 -7.04
N PHE A 372 23.57 -24.55 -6.86
CA PHE A 372 23.01 -24.80 -5.54
C PHE A 372 23.36 -26.22 -5.05
N LEU A 373 23.85 -26.31 -3.82
CA LEU A 373 24.18 -27.56 -3.16
C LEU A 373 23.48 -27.59 -1.80
N LYS A 374 22.95 -28.75 -1.42
CA LYS A 374 22.41 -28.98 -0.08
C LYS A 374 22.99 -30.26 0.53
N ALA A 375 23.18 -30.23 1.84
CA ALA A 375 23.61 -31.36 2.65
C ALA A 375 22.66 -31.56 3.85
N GLY A 376 22.56 -32.80 4.32
CA GLY A 376 21.64 -33.23 5.37
C GLY A 376 20.21 -33.45 4.87
N ASP A 377 19.48 -34.34 5.54
CA ASP A 377 18.19 -34.86 5.05
C ASP A 377 16.96 -34.09 5.57
N SER A 378 17.16 -32.99 6.31
CA SER A 378 16.06 -32.25 6.93
C SER A 378 15.40 -31.19 6.04
N TRP A 379 15.96 -30.91 4.86
CA TRP A 379 15.41 -29.93 3.92
C TRP A 379 14.16 -30.45 3.22
N GLN A 380 13.06 -29.74 3.38
CA GLN A 380 11.78 -29.95 2.72
C GLN A 380 11.54 -28.83 1.71
N SER A 381 10.97 -29.15 0.55
CA SER A 381 10.70 -28.18 -0.52
C SER A 381 9.27 -27.64 -0.42
N VAL A 382 9.11 -26.33 -0.61
CA VAL A 382 7.82 -25.65 -0.61
C VAL A 382 7.70 -24.82 -1.89
N PRO A 383 6.57 -24.88 -2.61
CA PRO A 383 6.34 -24.12 -3.84
C PRO A 383 5.97 -22.65 -3.56
N VAL A 384 6.88 -21.94 -2.88
CA VAL A 384 6.94 -20.50 -2.63
C VAL A 384 8.39 -20.07 -2.69
N GLY A 385 8.69 -18.84 -3.07
CA GLY A 385 10.06 -18.35 -3.15
C GLY A 385 10.42 -17.77 -4.51
N TYR A 386 11.62 -17.22 -4.59
CA TYR A 386 12.22 -16.76 -5.83
C TYR A 386 12.26 -17.92 -6.84
N GLY A 387 11.83 -17.70 -8.07
CA GLY A 387 11.90 -18.74 -9.11
C GLY A 387 10.96 -19.96 -8.91
N GLY A 388 10.25 -20.04 -7.78
CA GLY A 388 9.08 -20.91 -7.59
C GLY A 388 9.14 -21.85 -6.37
N ALA A 389 10.31 -22.28 -5.90
CA ALA A 389 10.42 -23.19 -4.77
C ALA A 389 11.58 -22.87 -3.83
N ALA A 390 11.27 -22.83 -2.53
CA ALA A 390 12.23 -22.67 -1.45
C ALA A 390 12.40 -23.99 -0.69
N LEU A 391 13.44 -24.03 0.14
CA LEU A 391 13.68 -25.10 1.10
C LEU A 391 13.47 -24.60 2.53
N PHE A 392 12.90 -25.44 3.37
CA PHE A 392 12.83 -25.23 4.81
C PHE A 392 13.37 -26.44 5.57
N ALA A 393 13.98 -26.20 6.72
CA ALA A 393 14.42 -27.25 7.64
C ALA A 393 14.13 -26.81 9.07
N SER A 394 13.84 -27.79 9.94
CA SER A 394 13.71 -27.49 11.36
C SER A 394 15.03 -26.99 11.93
N SER A 395 15.00 -25.95 12.75
CA SER A 395 16.19 -25.44 13.44
C SER A 395 16.68 -26.41 14.51
N LEU A 396 18.00 -26.58 14.60
CA LEU A 396 18.64 -27.33 15.68
C LEU A 396 19.01 -26.35 16.81
N ARG A 397 18.53 -26.67 18.03
CA ARG A 397 18.80 -25.90 19.26
C ARG A 397 20.18 -26.27 19.81
N GLY A 398 20.92 -25.29 20.35
CA GLY A 398 21.98 -25.57 21.34
C GLY A 398 23.44 -25.34 20.95
N ALA A 399 23.76 -24.40 20.06
CA ALA A 399 25.15 -23.91 19.96
C ALA A 399 25.18 -22.42 20.33
N ASP A 400 25.41 -22.13 21.62
CA ASP A 400 25.92 -20.83 22.02
C ASP A 400 27.23 -20.61 21.26
N ALA A 401 27.24 -19.77 20.22
CA ALA A 401 28.47 -19.41 19.52
C ALA A 401 29.43 -18.56 20.39
N PHE A 402 29.09 -18.28 21.67
CA PHE A 402 29.91 -17.50 22.60
C PHE A 402 29.84 -17.94 24.09
N GLY A 403 29.40 -19.17 24.42
CA GLY A 403 29.26 -19.65 25.82
C GLY A 403 30.05 -20.96 26.09
N PRO A 404 30.56 -21.20 27.32
CA PRO A 404 31.54 -22.26 27.61
C PRO A 404 30.97 -23.70 27.72
N LEU A 405 29.74 -23.96 27.26
CA LEU A 405 29.14 -25.30 27.24
C LEU A 405 28.72 -25.67 25.81
N ASP A 406 29.68 -26.24 25.07
CA ASP A 406 29.55 -26.76 23.72
C ASP A 406 28.76 -28.10 23.72
N LEU A 407 27.44 -28.03 23.84
CA LEU A 407 26.58 -29.19 23.59
C LEU A 407 26.41 -29.36 22.08
N ARG A 408 27.30 -30.14 21.47
CA ARG A 408 27.21 -30.50 20.05
C ARG A 408 25.80 -31.05 19.73
N PRO A 409 25.14 -30.58 18.65
CA PRO A 409 23.89 -31.16 18.19
C PRO A 409 24.06 -32.67 17.95
N LEU A 410 23.10 -33.49 18.41
CA LEU A 410 23.10 -34.95 18.22
C LEU A 410 22.95 -35.36 16.74
N THR A 411 22.51 -34.43 15.88
CA THR A 411 22.35 -34.60 14.44
C THR A 411 23.22 -33.60 13.68
N LEU A 412 23.83 -34.03 12.58
CA LEU A 412 24.57 -33.12 11.70
C LEU A 412 23.63 -32.02 11.16
N PRO A 413 24.05 -30.74 11.15
CA PRO A 413 23.24 -29.67 10.63
C PRO A 413 23.02 -29.84 9.13
N SER A 414 21.83 -29.48 8.68
CA SER A 414 21.53 -29.30 7.27
C SER A 414 22.13 -27.98 6.79
N VAL A 415 22.78 -28.01 5.63
CA VAL A 415 23.50 -26.86 5.06
C VAL A 415 23.01 -26.64 3.63
N ALA A 416 22.78 -25.38 3.28
CA ALA A 416 22.55 -24.90 1.93
C ALA A 416 23.76 -24.06 1.49
N VAL A 417 24.24 -24.26 0.27
CA VAL A 417 25.40 -23.57 -0.30
C VAL A 417 25.07 -23.12 -1.71
N TRP A 418 25.27 -21.83 -1.97
CA TRP A 418 25.13 -21.21 -3.27
C TRP A 418 26.52 -20.88 -3.83
N ARG A 419 26.83 -21.43 -5.01
CA ARG A 419 28.07 -21.19 -5.75
C ARG A 419 27.76 -20.45 -7.05
N PRO A 420 28.10 -19.17 -7.17
CA PRO A 420 27.88 -18.42 -8.39
C PRO A 420 28.90 -18.81 -9.46
N ASP A 421 28.46 -18.82 -10.72
CA ASP A 421 29.36 -18.81 -11.88
C ASP A 421 29.63 -17.36 -12.28
N LEU A 422 30.72 -16.80 -11.77
CA LEU A 422 31.06 -15.38 -11.95
C LEU A 422 31.85 -15.18 -13.26
N PRO A 423 31.44 -14.25 -14.14
CA PRO A 423 32.11 -14.06 -15.43
C PRO A 423 33.50 -13.41 -15.31
N ALA A 424 33.74 -12.66 -14.23
CA ALA A 424 35.01 -11.98 -13.97
C ALA A 424 35.13 -11.63 -12.47
N ALA A 425 36.37 -11.37 -12.05
CA ALA A 425 36.63 -10.78 -10.74
C ALA A 425 36.07 -9.35 -10.64
N GLY A 426 35.64 -8.95 -9.46
CA GLY A 426 35.13 -7.61 -9.19
C GLY A 426 34.23 -7.51 -7.97
N ARG A 427 33.61 -6.33 -7.80
CA ARG A 427 32.71 -6.04 -6.68
C ARG A 427 31.30 -6.50 -6.97
N TYR A 428 30.71 -7.22 -6.03
CA TYR A 428 29.32 -7.63 -6.10
C TYR A 428 28.60 -7.37 -4.77
N ARG A 429 27.40 -6.78 -4.85
CA ARG A 429 26.42 -6.73 -3.77
C ARG A 429 25.69 -8.07 -3.72
N VAL A 430 25.64 -8.68 -2.55
CA VAL A 430 25.08 -10.02 -2.35
C VAL A 430 23.76 -9.90 -1.60
N LEU A 431 22.67 -10.37 -2.20
CA LEU A 431 21.38 -10.46 -1.51
C LEU A 431 20.94 -11.91 -1.40
N ALA A 432 20.34 -12.28 -0.27
CA ALA A 432 19.67 -13.56 -0.11
C ALA A 432 18.17 -13.34 -0.01
N TYR A 433 17.38 -14.12 -0.71
CA TYR A 433 15.93 -14.06 -0.60
C TYR A 433 15.48 -14.89 0.59
N VAL A 434 14.71 -14.28 1.48
CA VAL A 434 14.09 -14.95 2.62
C VAL A 434 12.64 -15.23 2.21
N PRO A 435 12.31 -16.49 1.88
CA PRO A 435 11.00 -16.87 1.36
C PRO A 435 9.91 -16.74 2.43
N TYR A 436 8.67 -16.96 1.99
CA TYR A 436 7.51 -16.66 2.80
C TYR A 436 7.45 -17.44 4.11
N ALA A 437 7.28 -16.69 5.20
CA ALA A 437 7.31 -17.13 6.59
C ALA A 437 5.96 -17.55 7.18
N LEU A 438 4.87 -17.69 6.40
CA LEU A 438 3.56 -18.02 6.99
C LEU A 438 3.24 -19.50 6.97
N SER A 439 4.03 -20.25 7.73
CA SER A 439 3.74 -21.66 8.00
C SER A 439 3.05 -21.88 9.35
N GLY A 440 2.76 -20.82 10.11
CA GLY A 440 2.46 -20.95 11.54
C GLY A 440 3.63 -21.55 12.34
N LEU A 441 4.81 -21.66 11.72
CA LEU A 441 6.06 -22.05 12.36
C LEU A 441 6.77 -20.77 12.79
N GLU A 442 7.17 -20.70 14.04
CA GLU A 442 8.01 -19.62 14.52
C GLU A 442 9.35 -19.69 13.77
N ASP A 443 9.60 -18.82 12.81
CA ASP A 443 10.86 -18.81 12.07
C ASP A 443 12.02 -18.39 12.96
N ALA A 444 13.19 -18.98 12.70
CA ALA A 444 14.40 -18.69 13.43
C ALA A 444 14.79 -17.20 13.35
N VAL A 445 15.04 -16.63 14.53
CA VAL A 445 15.82 -15.44 14.74
C VAL A 445 17.29 -15.85 14.81
N ARG A 446 18.16 -14.95 14.36
CA ARG A 446 19.62 -15.16 14.33
C ARG A 446 20.05 -16.30 13.40
N VAL A 447 19.57 -16.24 12.17
CA VAL A 447 20.00 -17.12 11.07
C VAL A 447 21.31 -16.60 10.50
N ARG A 448 22.35 -17.44 10.46
CA ARG A 448 23.70 -17.03 10.06
C ARG A 448 24.02 -17.43 8.63
N TYR A 449 24.18 -16.43 7.76
CA TYR A 449 24.79 -16.57 6.45
C TYR A 449 26.32 -16.42 6.57
N ARG A 450 27.06 -17.19 5.78
CA ARG A 450 28.50 -17.01 5.58
C ARG A 450 28.78 -16.70 4.12
N VAL A 451 29.48 -15.61 3.87
CA VAL A 451 29.90 -15.16 2.53
C VAL A 451 31.40 -15.33 2.42
N ARG A 452 31.86 -16.23 1.55
CA ARG A 452 33.27 -16.42 1.22
C ARG A 452 33.59 -15.62 -0.04
N TYR A 453 34.49 -14.65 0.09
CA TYR A 453 34.87 -13.68 -0.93
C TYR A 453 36.40 -13.67 -1.11
N HIS A 454 36.91 -12.85 -2.03
CA HIS A 454 38.34 -12.79 -2.30
C HIS A 454 39.12 -12.37 -1.05
N GLY A 455 40.03 -13.22 -0.59
CA GLY A 455 40.87 -12.96 0.57
C GLY A 455 40.17 -13.03 1.94
N GLY A 456 38.90 -13.48 2.04
CA GLY A 456 38.21 -13.53 3.33
C GLY A 456 36.86 -14.25 3.39
N GLU A 457 36.30 -14.28 4.60
CA GLU A 457 34.93 -14.75 4.88
C GLU A 457 34.25 -13.76 5.83
N ALA A 458 32.96 -13.51 5.61
CA ALA A 458 32.11 -12.71 6.49
C ALA A 458 30.92 -13.55 6.99
N ALA A 459 30.51 -13.32 8.23
CA ALA A 459 29.31 -13.93 8.80
C ALA A 459 28.25 -12.86 9.08
N ILE A 460 27.06 -13.01 8.51
CA ILE A 460 25.94 -12.08 8.63
C ILE A 460 24.83 -12.82 9.36
N VAL A 461 24.31 -12.22 10.43
CA VAL A 461 23.22 -12.80 11.24
C VAL A 461 21.97 -11.98 10.98
N ILE A 462 20.90 -12.66 10.55
CA ILE A 462 19.63 -12.04 10.19
C ILE A 462 18.50 -12.55 11.10
N SER A 463 17.38 -11.84 11.10
CA SER A 463 16.13 -12.30 11.70
C SER A 463 15.17 -12.70 10.59
N GLY A 464 14.84 -13.99 10.44
CA GLY A 464 13.89 -14.46 9.43
C GLY A 464 12.58 -13.65 9.42
N PRO A 465 11.93 -13.44 10.58
CA PRO A 465 10.70 -12.66 10.66
C PRO A 465 10.80 -11.21 10.16
N LEU A 466 11.98 -10.57 10.23
CA LEU A 466 12.16 -9.18 9.75
C LEU A 466 12.29 -9.07 8.23
N TYR A 467 12.65 -10.15 7.56
CA TYR A 467 12.91 -10.18 6.11
C TYR A 467 12.00 -11.16 5.38
N ALA A 468 10.93 -11.65 6.02
CA ALA A 468 10.00 -12.57 5.40
C ALA A 468 9.47 -12.01 4.08
N ASN A 469 9.58 -12.80 3.01
CA ASN A 469 9.23 -12.39 1.65
C ASN A 469 10.05 -11.23 1.07
N ASP A 470 11.32 -11.15 1.45
CA ASP A 470 12.16 -10.02 1.09
C ASP A 470 13.60 -10.44 0.82
N TRP A 471 14.34 -9.54 0.18
CA TRP A 471 15.77 -9.63 0.01
C TRP A 471 16.49 -9.07 1.24
N VAL A 472 17.33 -9.89 1.87
CA VAL A 472 18.28 -9.41 2.85
C VAL A 472 19.60 -9.03 2.18
N ASP A 473 20.14 -7.88 2.53
CA ASP A 473 21.48 -7.46 2.09
C ASP A 473 22.56 -8.12 2.95
N LEU A 474 23.37 -8.99 2.32
CA LEU A 474 24.49 -9.66 2.98
C LEU A 474 25.79 -8.84 2.89
N GLY A 475 25.78 -7.70 2.19
CA GLY A 475 26.93 -6.82 2.00
C GLY A 475 27.47 -6.82 0.58
N THR A 476 28.50 -5.99 0.37
CA THR A 476 29.21 -5.86 -0.91
C THR A 476 30.66 -6.27 -0.73
N TYR A 477 31.14 -7.19 -1.57
CA TYR A 477 32.46 -7.80 -1.44
C TYR A 477 33.18 -7.89 -2.79
N GLU A 478 34.50 -8.00 -2.75
CA GLU A 478 35.33 -8.35 -3.91
C GLU A 478 35.32 -9.87 -4.10
N PHE A 479 35.03 -10.35 -5.30
CA PHE A 479 35.04 -11.76 -5.64
C PHE A 479 36.02 -12.03 -6.77
N ASP A 480 36.70 -13.18 -6.70
CA ASP A 480 37.48 -13.76 -7.79
C ASP A 480 36.89 -15.14 -8.14
N PRO A 481 36.51 -15.41 -9.40
CA PRO A 481 36.03 -16.73 -9.83
C PRO A 481 36.97 -17.89 -9.44
N HIS A 482 38.27 -17.64 -9.32
CA HIS A 482 39.27 -18.67 -8.97
C HIS A 482 39.25 -19.05 -7.47
N ASP A 483 38.69 -18.20 -6.61
CA ASP A 483 38.67 -18.41 -5.15
C ASP A 483 37.53 -19.30 -4.65
N GLN A 484 36.71 -19.83 -5.58
CA GLN A 484 35.54 -20.65 -5.29
C GLN A 484 34.57 -19.92 -4.33
N PRO A 485 34.00 -18.79 -4.78
CA PRO A 485 33.13 -17.97 -3.95
C PRO A 485 31.88 -18.75 -3.55
N THR A 486 31.41 -18.55 -2.32
CA THR A 486 30.21 -19.22 -1.82
C THR A 486 29.42 -18.35 -0.87
N VAL A 487 28.10 -18.46 -0.92
CA VAL A 487 27.23 -18.15 0.23
C VAL A 487 26.76 -19.45 0.84
N SER A 488 26.71 -19.53 2.17
CA SER A 488 26.17 -20.72 2.85
C SER A 488 25.33 -20.36 4.05
N LEU A 489 24.39 -21.26 4.36
CA LEU A 489 23.45 -21.17 5.46
C LEU A 489 23.30 -22.56 6.09
N SER A 490 23.16 -22.63 7.41
CA SER A 490 22.78 -23.87 8.09
C SER A 490 21.52 -23.70 8.91
N ASN A 491 20.86 -24.81 9.23
CA ASN A 491 19.72 -24.83 10.15
C ASN A 491 20.11 -24.69 11.64
N LEU A 492 21.28 -24.14 11.94
CA LEU A 492 21.69 -23.77 13.30
C LEU A 492 21.13 -22.38 13.60
N ALA A 493 20.17 -22.30 14.52
CA ALA A 493 19.55 -21.05 14.93
C ALA A 493 19.70 -20.83 16.45
N GLU A 494 19.97 -19.58 16.84
CA GLU A 494 20.16 -19.20 18.24
C GLU A 494 18.83 -18.69 18.84
N ALA A 495 17.80 -19.54 18.93
CA ALA A 495 16.57 -19.34 19.72
C ALA A 495 15.65 -20.57 19.65
N GLY A 496 14.64 -20.66 20.53
CA GLY A 496 13.63 -21.74 20.60
C GLY A 496 12.63 -21.81 19.44
N GLN A 497 12.94 -21.19 18.32
CA GLN A 497 12.11 -21.15 17.12
C GLN A 497 12.37 -22.37 16.24
N ARG A 498 11.54 -22.58 15.21
CA ARG A 498 11.27 -23.89 14.60
C ARG A 498 11.87 -24.09 13.20
N SER A 499 12.12 -23.05 12.41
CA SER A 499 12.48 -23.22 10.99
C SER A 499 13.57 -22.27 10.48
N VAL A 500 14.43 -22.77 9.61
CA VAL A 500 15.35 -22.01 8.77
C VAL A 500 14.98 -22.23 7.30
N TRP A 501 14.99 -21.16 6.53
CA TRP A 501 14.67 -21.16 5.11
C TRP A 501 15.88 -20.87 4.23
N ALA A 502 15.97 -21.57 3.11
CA ALA A 502 16.98 -21.38 2.08
C ALA A 502 16.28 -21.27 0.72
N ASP A 503 16.58 -20.22 -0.03
CA ASP A 503 15.99 -20.00 -1.35
C ASP A 503 17.05 -19.55 -2.38
N ALA A 504 16.95 -18.34 -2.92
CA ALA A 504 17.89 -17.81 -3.89
C ALA A 504 18.91 -16.84 -3.28
N VAL A 505 20.12 -16.82 -3.86
CA VAL A 505 21.12 -15.79 -3.63
C VAL A 505 21.44 -15.12 -4.95
N ILE A 506 21.53 -13.79 -4.94
CA ILE A 506 21.86 -12.97 -6.10
C ILE A 506 23.14 -12.17 -5.84
N TRP A 507 24.01 -12.15 -6.85
CA TRP A 507 25.19 -11.31 -6.92
C TRP A 507 24.94 -10.23 -7.97
N LEU A 508 24.83 -9.00 -7.51
CA LEU A 508 24.63 -7.82 -8.36
C LEU A 508 25.98 -7.12 -8.55
N PRO A 509 26.46 -6.93 -9.79
CA PRO A 509 27.65 -6.13 -10.04
C PRO A 509 27.52 -4.75 -9.38
N ALA A 510 28.51 -4.39 -8.57
CA ALA A 510 28.57 -3.10 -7.90
C ALA A 510 29.67 -2.24 -8.55
N THR A 511 29.34 -0.99 -8.83
CA THR A 511 30.26 0.01 -9.41
C THR A 511 31.23 0.56 -8.39
#